data_AF-A0A9E2H625-F1
#
_entry.id   AF-A0A9E2H625-F1
#
_cell.length_a   1.000
_cell.length_b   1.000
_cell.length_c   1.000
_cell.angle_alpha   90.00
_cell.angle_beta   90.00
_cell.angle_gamma   90.00
#
_symmetry.space_group_name_H-M   'P 1'
#
loop_
_entity.id
_entity.type
_entity.pdbx_description
1 polymer ?
#
loop_
_entity_poly.entity_id
_entity_poly.type
_entity_poly.pdbx_seq_one_letter_code
_entity_poly.pdbx_strand_id
1 'polypeptide(L)'
;MKIFFYISFVVILLNNSLYAYQGDTCHIDHFEIIAPSLVLSGIPFKLEATVLDGNGQIVTTFNENVQFENIQPSKIKFQDGKLIIEDAVVENSSVESIAVKFGNVVTRKEIRAVPGLLSILPPLLAILFALLIREVIISLFAGVWLGAFIIFNYDFFGGLLRVIDHFVINAIASTSHVQIIVFSLLFGGMVGVISKNGGSLGIANLVIKFAKNPKRGQLSTWGLSFLFFFDDYANVLIRGNLMRPITDKLLVSREKLSFIVDAGAATVASIFIISTWIGYEVGLIEQGLKSIGYQE
;
A
#
# COMPACT_ATOMS: atom_id res chain seq x y z
N MET A 1 -1.24 58.17 14.66
CA MET A 1 -1.78 56.85 15.07
C MET A 1 -1.14 55.63 14.38
N LYS A 2 -0.13 55.78 13.49
CA LYS A 2 0.60 54.64 12.90
C LYS A 2 1.96 54.33 13.55
N ILE A 3 2.58 55.32 14.22
CA ILE A 3 3.89 55.15 14.90
C ILE A 3 3.77 54.42 16.25
N PHE A 4 2.68 54.62 16.99
CA PHE A 4 2.46 53.92 18.26
C PHE A 4 2.23 52.41 18.10
N PHE A 5 1.67 51.98 16.96
CA PHE A 5 1.43 50.57 16.67
C PHE A 5 2.72 49.82 16.33
N TYR A 6 3.66 50.49 15.64
CA TYR A 6 4.95 49.89 15.28
C TYR A 6 5.88 49.73 16.50
N ILE A 7 5.86 50.69 17.43
CA ILE A 7 6.61 50.60 18.68
C ILE A 7 6.06 49.48 19.58
N SER A 8 4.73 49.32 19.65
CA SER A 8 4.13 48.22 20.41
C SER A 8 4.44 46.84 19.80
N PHE A 9 4.47 46.73 18.46
CA PHE A 9 4.79 45.47 17.78
C PHE A 9 6.26 45.06 17.91
N VAL A 10 7.18 46.03 17.88
CA VAL A 10 8.62 45.79 18.10
C VAL A 10 8.93 45.46 19.57
N VAL A 11 8.22 46.07 20.53
CA VAL A 11 8.36 45.73 21.96
C VAL A 11 7.81 44.32 22.26
N ILE A 12 6.78 43.86 21.56
CA ILE A 12 6.27 42.48 21.68
C ILE A 12 7.26 41.45 21.09
N LEU A 13 7.94 41.78 19.99
CA LEU A 13 8.97 40.91 19.39
C LEU A 13 10.28 40.89 20.20
N LEU A 14 10.64 42.01 20.85
CA LEU A 14 11.81 42.08 21.74
C LEU A 14 11.55 41.45 23.11
N ASN A 15 10.32 41.54 23.66
CA ASN A 15 9.99 40.82 24.89
C ASN A 15 9.92 39.31 24.67
N ASN A 16 9.43 38.83 23.52
CA ASN A 16 9.39 37.39 23.25
C ASN A 16 10.76 36.76 22.94
N SER A 17 11.75 37.55 22.53
CA SER A 17 13.12 37.05 22.26
C SER A 17 14.03 37.07 23.49
N LEU A 18 13.62 37.73 24.58
CA LEU A 18 14.38 37.80 25.84
C LEU A 18 13.95 36.78 26.90
N TYR A 19 12.90 35.99 26.67
CA TYR A 19 12.51 34.86 27.55
C TYR A 19 13.10 33.51 27.11
N ALA A 20 13.94 33.48 26.08
CA ALA A 20 14.49 32.24 25.53
C ALA A 20 15.98 32.03 25.89
N TYR A 21 16.43 32.35 27.10
CA TYR A 21 17.72 31.87 27.65
C TYR A 21 17.73 32.05 29.17
N GLN A 22 16.87 31.31 29.87
CA GLN A 22 17.06 31.02 31.29
C GLN A 22 17.14 29.50 31.38
N GLY A 23 18.27 28.98 31.85
CA GLY A 23 18.47 27.56 32.05
C GLY A 23 17.52 27.03 33.10
N ASP A 24 16.37 26.55 32.66
CA ASP A 24 15.48 25.70 33.43
C ASP A 24 15.67 24.27 32.94
N THR A 25 16.03 23.40 33.87
CA THR A 25 16.06 21.95 33.68
C THR A 25 14.73 21.50 33.10
N CYS A 26 14.73 21.07 31.83
CA CYS A 26 13.56 20.55 31.15
C CYS A 26 13.05 19.32 31.92
N HIS A 27 11.90 19.49 32.58
CA HIS A 27 11.21 18.38 33.25
C HIS A 27 10.53 17.54 32.17
N ILE A 28 11.29 16.62 31.60
CA ILE A 28 10.74 15.58 30.73
C ILE A 28 9.92 14.63 31.61
N ASP A 29 8.61 14.58 31.37
CA ASP A 29 7.70 13.71 32.13
C ASP A 29 7.37 12.39 31.41
N HIS A 30 7.46 12.34 30.08
CA HIS A 30 6.99 11.20 29.27
C HIS A 30 7.47 11.24 27.80
N PHE A 31 7.80 10.06 27.24
CA PHE A 31 8.05 9.86 25.80
C PHE A 31 6.84 9.18 25.16
N GLU A 32 6.41 9.63 23.99
CA GLU A 32 5.43 8.92 23.17
C GLU A 32 6.15 8.11 22.07
N ILE A 33 6.05 6.79 22.14
CA ILE A 33 6.67 5.88 21.16
C ILE A 33 5.65 5.55 20.07
N ILE A 34 5.88 6.08 18.87
CA ILE A 34 5.15 5.73 17.66
C ILE A 34 5.94 4.62 16.96
N ALA A 35 5.57 3.40 17.29
CA ALA A 35 6.08 2.20 16.64
C ALA A 35 4.94 1.32 16.13
N PRO A 36 5.15 0.56 15.03
CA PRO A 36 4.20 -0.41 14.53
C PRO A 36 3.88 -1.46 15.61
N SER A 37 2.63 -1.92 15.64
CA SER A 37 2.17 -2.91 16.62
C SER A 37 2.74 -4.32 16.40
N LEU A 38 3.19 -4.61 15.17
CA LEU A 38 3.80 -5.87 14.76
C LEU A 38 5.06 -5.59 13.93
N VAL A 39 6.14 -6.29 14.23
CA VAL A 39 7.41 -6.24 13.48
C VAL A 39 7.85 -7.65 13.09
N LEU A 40 8.71 -7.75 12.08
CA LEU A 40 9.28 -9.02 11.65
C LEU A 40 10.65 -9.20 12.34
N SER A 41 10.84 -10.35 12.98
CA SER A 41 12.10 -10.71 13.63
C SER A 41 13.22 -10.73 12.59
N GLY A 42 14.32 -10.03 12.90
CA GLY A 42 15.50 -9.90 12.04
C GLY A 42 15.36 -8.96 10.85
N ILE A 43 14.27 -8.18 10.74
CA ILE A 43 14.05 -7.22 9.64
C ILE A 43 14.03 -5.80 10.21
N PRO A 44 14.80 -4.85 9.62
CA PRO A 44 14.83 -3.48 10.08
C PRO A 44 13.48 -2.79 9.89
N PHE A 45 13.05 -2.01 10.88
CA PHE A 45 11.84 -1.20 10.82
C PHE A 45 12.09 0.20 11.37
N LYS A 46 11.23 1.14 10.93
CA LYS A 46 11.26 2.53 11.39
C LYS A 46 10.56 2.65 12.75
N LEU A 47 11.23 3.26 13.72
CA LEU A 47 10.68 3.61 15.03
C LEU A 47 10.80 5.12 15.24
N GLU A 48 9.70 5.76 15.65
CA GLU A 48 9.67 7.18 15.99
C GLU A 48 9.34 7.34 17.47
N ALA A 49 10.11 8.16 18.19
CA ALA A 49 9.82 8.56 19.56
C ALA A 49 9.72 10.08 19.63
N THR A 50 8.60 10.60 20.10
CA THR A 50 8.38 12.05 20.27
C THR A 50 8.57 12.41 21.75
N VAL A 51 9.32 13.48 22.00
CA VAL A 51 9.56 13.99 23.37
C VAL A 51 8.50 15.03 23.69
N LEU A 52 7.77 14.85 24.80
CA LEU A 52 6.71 15.77 25.25
C LEU A 52 7.05 16.34 26.65
N ASP A 53 6.88 17.66 26.81
CA ASP A 53 6.99 18.37 28.09
C ASP A 53 5.73 18.16 28.95
N GLY A 54 5.72 18.53 30.24
CA GLY A 54 4.61 18.38 31.20
C GLY A 54 3.27 19.04 30.78
N ASN A 55 3.26 19.83 29.70
CA ASN A 55 2.08 20.44 29.09
C ASN A 55 1.66 19.78 27.74
N GLY A 56 2.26 18.64 27.38
CA GLY A 56 1.97 17.91 26.13
C GLY A 56 2.51 18.57 24.86
N GLN A 57 3.48 19.50 24.99
CA GLN A 57 4.13 20.15 23.84
C GLN A 57 5.42 19.43 23.44
N ILE A 58 5.69 19.37 22.13
CA ILE A 58 6.86 18.70 21.56
C ILE A 58 8.13 19.50 21.86
N VAL A 59 9.09 18.88 22.54
CA VAL A 59 10.38 19.50 22.87
C VAL A 59 11.28 19.47 21.64
N THR A 60 11.57 20.63 21.06
CA THR A 60 12.25 20.77 19.76
C THR A 60 13.78 20.72 19.82
N THR A 61 14.38 20.84 21.00
CA THR A 61 15.84 20.76 21.18
C THR A 61 16.16 19.70 22.20
N PHE A 62 16.75 18.59 21.75
CA PHE A 62 17.16 17.49 22.62
C PHE A 62 18.55 17.04 22.20
N ASN A 63 19.54 17.18 23.09
CA ASN A 63 20.96 17.03 22.78
C ASN A 63 21.64 15.96 23.66
N GLU A 64 20.85 15.06 24.25
CA GLU A 64 21.33 14.06 25.21
C GLU A 64 21.18 12.62 24.68
N ASN A 65 22.02 11.71 25.17
CA ASN A 65 22.07 10.32 24.73
C ASN A 65 20.90 9.52 25.29
N VAL A 66 20.04 9.00 24.42
CA VAL A 66 18.95 8.07 24.78
C VAL A 66 19.46 6.64 24.80
N GLN A 67 19.15 5.90 25.87
CA GLN A 67 19.41 4.47 25.94
C GLN A 67 18.15 3.70 25.54
N PHE A 68 18.28 2.83 24.55
CA PHE A 68 17.24 1.91 24.13
C PHE A 68 17.56 0.53 24.72
N GLU A 69 16.64 -0.04 25.48
CA GLU A 69 16.74 -1.45 25.88
C GLU A 69 16.12 -2.32 24.77
N ASN A 70 16.77 -3.43 24.43
CA ASN A 70 16.34 -4.45 23.45
C ASN A 70 16.36 -4.06 21.96
N ILE A 71 17.01 -2.95 21.58
CA ILE A 71 17.23 -2.59 20.16
C ILE A 71 18.68 -2.12 19.99
N GLN A 72 19.34 -2.55 18.91
CA GLN A 72 20.63 -2.00 18.48
C GLN A 72 20.42 -1.03 17.31
N PRO A 73 20.21 0.28 17.56
CA PRO A 73 20.07 1.25 16.47
C PRO A 73 21.43 1.55 15.83
N SER A 74 21.54 1.43 14.50
CA SER A 74 22.76 1.77 13.75
C SER A 74 22.90 3.28 13.51
N LYS A 75 21.79 4.02 13.38
CA LYS A 75 21.74 5.49 13.19
C LYS A 75 20.51 6.07 13.88
N ILE A 76 20.71 7.12 14.68
CA ILE A 76 19.64 7.89 15.31
C ILE A 76 19.63 9.27 14.67
N LYS A 77 18.52 9.68 14.07
CA LYS A 77 18.33 11.04 13.54
C LYS A 77 17.33 11.77 14.42
N PHE A 78 17.71 12.94 14.92
CA PHE A 78 16.80 13.83 15.63
C PHE A 78 16.32 14.91 14.66
N GLN A 79 15.01 14.99 14.44
CA GLN A 79 14.40 16.00 13.57
C GLN A 79 13.10 16.49 14.22
N ASP A 80 12.98 17.81 14.43
CA ASP A 80 11.77 18.49 14.93
C ASP A 80 11.16 17.88 16.22
N GLY A 81 11.99 17.53 17.21
CA GLY A 81 11.49 16.95 18.48
C GLY A 81 11.15 15.46 18.43
N LYS A 82 11.44 14.79 17.30
CA LYS A 82 11.30 13.36 17.11
C LYS A 82 12.65 12.68 16.96
N LEU A 83 12.83 11.61 17.72
CA LEU A 83 13.91 10.64 17.55
C LEU A 83 13.45 9.59 16.54
N ILE A 84 14.06 9.59 15.36
CA ILE A 84 13.78 8.62 14.30
C ILE A 84 14.92 7.61 14.27
N ILE A 85 14.57 6.34 14.47
CA ILE A 85 15.44 5.20 14.23
C ILE A 85 14.96 4.54 12.94
N GLU A 86 15.80 4.59 11.90
CA GLU A 86 15.45 4.00 10.60
C GLU A 86 15.70 2.48 10.57
N ASP A 87 16.62 1.99 11.41
CA ASP A 87 17.13 0.61 11.37
C ASP A 87 16.93 -0.13 12.72
N ALA A 88 15.75 -0.04 13.33
CA ALA A 88 15.47 -0.81 14.55
C ALA A 88 15.28 -2.29 14.20
N VAL A 89 15.99 -3.19 14.88
CA VAL A 89 15.87 -4.65 14.67
C VAL A 89 15.56 -5.31 15.99
N VAL A 90 14.55 -6.20 15.98
CA VAL A 90 14.23 -7.12 17.07
C VAL A 90 14.67 -8.51 16.63
N GLU A 91 15.61 -9.12 17.34
CA GLU A 91 16.16 -10.43 16.98
C GLU A 91 15.22 -11.57 17.37
N ASN A 92 14.59 -11.51 18.55
CA ASN A 92 13.76 -12.61 19.04
C ASN A 92 12.29 -12.47 18.63
N SER A 93 11.69 -13.61 18.28
CA SER A 93 10.28 -13.69 17.90
C SER A 93 9.36 -13.76 19.13
N SER A 94 9.33 -12.70 19.93
CA SER A 94 8.52 -12.58 21.16
C SER A 94 7.84 -11.22 21.29
N VAL A 95 6.98 -11.08 22.29
CA VAL A 95 6.51 -9.76 22.74
C VAL A 95 7.67 -9.12 23.48
N GLU A 96 8.29 -8.11 22.88
CA GLU A 96 9.37 -7.35 23.49
C GLU A 96 8.86 -5.96 23.88
N SER A 97 9.10 -5.58 25.13
CA SER A 97 8.88 -4.20 25.56
C SER A 97 10.09 -3.37 25.17
N ILE A 98 9.89 -2.43 24.24
CA ILE A 98 10.90 -1.42 23.93
C ILE A 98 10.76 -0.36 25.00
N ALA A 99 11.80 -0.22 25.82
CA ALA A 99 11.90 0.84 26.79
C ALA A 99 12.76 1.96 26.20
N VAL A 100 12.19 3.16 26.10
CA VAL A 100 12.95 4.38 25.88
C VAL A 100 13.22 4.97 27.25
N LYS A 101 14.50 4.97 27.65
CA LYS A 101 14.92 5.50 28.94
C LYS A 101 15.65 6.81 28.76
N PHE A 102 15.19 7.82 29.48
CA PHE A 102 15.89 9.09 29.63
C PHE A 102 15.78 9.58 31.07
N GLY A 103 16.92 9.73 31.75
CA GLY A 103 16.94 10.07 33.17
C GLY A 103 16.12 9.08 34.03
N ASN A 104 15.08 9.58 34.69
CA ASN A 104 14.13 8.79 35.50
C ASN A 104 12.83 8.39 34.76
N VAL A 105 12.64 8.84 33.51
CA VAL A 105 11.45 8.53 32.73
C VAL A 105 11.72 7.31 31.86
N VAL A 106 10.90 6.28 32.06
CA VAL A 106 10.93 5.03 31.28
C VAL A 106 9.56 4.86 30.65
N THR A 107 9.46 5.11 29.35
CA THR A 107 8.26 4.71 28.60
C THR A 107 8.52 3.35 27.98
N ARG A 108 7.65 2.37 28.28
CA ARG A 108 7.67 1.05 27.66
C ARG A 108 6.54 0.95 26.64
N LYS A 109 6.85 0.49 25.44
CA LYS A 109 5.85 0.07 24.46
C LYS A 109 6.09 -1.39 24.10
N GLU A 110 5.06 -2.21 24.23
CA GLU A 110 5.11 -3.60 23.79
C GLU A 110 4.99 -3.67 22.28
N ILE A 111 5.95 -4.34 21.65
CA ILE A 111 5.93 -4.68 20.23
C ILE A 111 6.02 -6.19 20.11
N ARG A 112 5.18 -6.75 19.24
CA ARG A 112 5.23 -8.17 18.93
C ARG A 112 6.09 -8.41 17.70
N ALA A 113 7.15 -9.19 17.86
CA ALA A 113 7.96 -9.67 16.76
C ALA A 113 7.50 -11.07 16.32
N VAL A 114 7.24 -11.23 15.02
CA VAL A 114 6.90 -12.53 14.42
C VAL A 114 7.98 -12.97 13.43
N PRO A 115 8.25 -14.28 13.27
CA PRO A 115 9.21 -14.77 12.30
C PRO A 115 8.91 -14.29 10.88
N GLY A 116 9.93 -13.82 10.15
CA GLY A 116 9.80 -13.36 8.76
C GLY A 116 9.11 -14.38 7.85
N LEU A 117 9.38 -15.67 8.06
CA LEU A 117 8.78 -16.76 7.28
C LEU A 117 7.24 -16.81 7.37
N LEU A 118 6.64 -16.37 8.49
CA LEU A 118 5.19 -16.36 8.65
C LEU A 118 4.52 -15.33 7.73
N SER A 119 5.23 -14.27 7.31
CA SER A 119 4.68 -13.24 6.42
C SER A 119 4.39 -13.76 5.00
N ILE A 120 5.03 -14.86 4.60
CA ILE A 120 4.86 -15.50 3.28
C ILE A 120 3.66 -16.46 3.28
N LEU A 121 3.22 -16.94 4.44
CA LEU A 121 2.14 -17.93 4.51
C LEU A 121 0.79 -17.40 3.98
N PRO A 122 0.32 -16.17 4.31
CA PRO A 122 -0.94 -15.65 3.79
C PRO A 122 -1.04 -15.65 2.25
N PRO A 123 -0.08 -15.08 1.48
CA PRO A 123 -0.16 -15.11 0.01
C PRO A 123 0.01 -16.53 -0.54
N LEU A 124 0.85 -17.37 0.07
CA LEU A 124 1.04 -18.76 -0.37
C LEU A 124 -0.24 -19.58 -0.21
N LEU A 125 -0.93 -19.43 0.92
CA LEU A 125 -2.22 -20.07 1.16
C LEU A 125 -3.27 -19.62 0.14
N ALA A 126 -3.35 -18.31 -0.12
CA ALA A 126 -4.28 -17.76 -1.11
C ALA A 126 -4.04 -18.34 -2.50
N ILE A 127 -2.78 -18.42 -2.95
CA ILE A 127 -2.42 -19.00 -4.26
C ILE A 127 -2.77 -20.49 -4.29
N LEU A 128 -2.40 -21.24 -3.26
CA LEU A 128 -2.65 -22.68 -3.18
C LEU A 128 -4.15 -22.98 -3.24
N PHE A 129 -4.96 -22.27 -2.46
CA PHE A 129 -6.41 -22.43 -2.45
C PHE A 129 -7.03 -22.01 -3.77
N ALA A 130 -6.52 -20.95 -4.40
CA ALA A 130 -7.04 -20.50 -5.70
C ALA A 130 -6.83 -21.58 -6.78
N LEU A 131 -5.71 -22.31 -6.74
CA LEU A 131 -5.44 -23.41 -7.67
C LEU A 131 -6.26 -24.67 -7.36
N LEU A 132 -6.44 -25.01 -6.08
CA LEU A 132 -7.16 -26.22 -5.66
C LEU A 132 -8.68 -26.08 -5.76
N ILE A 133 -9.23 -25.01 -5.17
CA ILE A 133 -10.67 -24.78 -5.06
C ILE A 133 -11.21 -24.15 -6.35
N ARG A 134 -10.36 -23.47 -7.13
CA ARG A 134 -10.73 -22.67 -8.32
C ARG A 134 -11.70 -21.53 -8.02
N GLU A 135 -11.75 -21.10 -6.75
CA GLU A 135 -12.59 -20.00 -6.26
C GLU A 135 -11.71 -18.90 -5.67
N VAL A 136 -11.48 -17.85 -6.46
CA VAL A 136 -10.54 -16.77 -6.10
C VAL A 136 -10.97 -16.03 -4.84
N ILE A 137 -12.26 -15.72 -4.71
CA ILE A 137 -12.78 -14.91 -3.59
C ILE A 137 -12.57 -15.64 -2.26
N ILE A 138 -12.92 -16.93 -2.19
CA ILE A 138 -12.76 -17.76 -0.99
C ILE A 138 -11.28 -17.91 -0.64
N SER A 139 -10.42 -18.04 -1.66
CA SER A 139 -8.98 -18.21 -1.48
C SER A 139 -8.30 -16.95 -0.95
N LEU A 140 -8.68 -15.78 -1.48
CA LEU A 140 -8.23 -14.49 -0.97
C LEU A 140 -8.69 -14.27 0.47
N PHE A 141 -9.95 -14.58 0.78
CA PHE A 141 -10.47 -14.48 2.14
C PHE A 141 -9.68 -15.36 3.11
N ALA A 142 -9.39 -16.60 2.74
CA ALA A 142 -8.59 -17.51 3.56
C ALA A 142 -7.16 -16.98 3.81
N GLY A 143 -6.53 -16.39 2.80
CA GLY A 143 -5.22 -15.74 2.94
C GLY A 143 -5.26 -14.55 3.90
N VAL A 144 -6.20 -13.62 3.71
CA VAL A 144 -6.36 -12.44 4.59
C VAL A 144 -6.67 -12.88 6.02
N TRP A 145 -7.51 -13.90 6.19
CA TRP A 145 -7.81 -14.45 7.50
C TRP A 145 -6.59 -15.09 8.17
N LEU A 146 -5.76 -15.84 7.44
CA LEU A 146 -4.50 -16.34 7.98
C LEU A 146 -3.56 -15.19 8.40
N GLY A 147 -3.51 -14.12 7.62
CA GLY A 147 -2.77 -12.90 7.98
C GLY A 147 -3.31 -12.25 9.26
N ALA A 148 -4.63 -12.08 9.35
CA ALA A 148 -5.31 -11.55 10.53
C ALA A 148 -5.06 -12.43 11.77
N PHE A 149 -5.15 -13.74 11.62
CA PHE A 149 -4.82 -14.72 12.67
C PHE A 149 -3.40 -14.51 13.21
N ILE A 150 -2.42 -14.33 12.32
CA ILE A 150 -1.03 -14.08 12.74
C ILE A 150 -0.90 -12.73 13.45
N ILE A 151 -1.50 -11.65 12.91
CA ILE A 151 -1.41 -10.29 13.46
C ILE A 151 -2.09 -10.19 14.83
N PHE A 152 -3.25 -10.80 15.00
CA PHE A 152 -4.08 -10.71 16.21
C PHE A 152 -3.87 -11.89 17.17
N ASN A 153 -2.61 -12.11 17.58
CA ASN A 153 -2.22 -13.05 18.65
C ASN A 153 -2.62 -14.52 18.45
N TYR A 154 -2.73 -14.99 17.21
CA TYR A 154 -3.17 -16.36 16.91
C TYR A 154 -4.58 -16.65 17.46
N ASP A 155 -5.42 -15.62 17.62
CA ASP A 155 -6.84 -15.79 17.92
C ASP A 155 -7.58 -16.15 16.62
N PHE A 156 -8.07 -17.38 16.55
CA PHE A 156 -8.78 -17.90 15.39
C PHE A 156 -10.09 -17.15 15.12
N PHE A 157 -10.92 -16.96 16.15
CA PHE A 157 -12.22 -16.31 16.02
C PHE A 157 -12.08 -14.80 16.00
N GLY A 158 -11.21 -14.23 16.84
CA GLY A 158 -10.90 -12.81 16.82
C GLY A 158 -10.31 -12.41 15.47
N GLY A 159 -9.34 -13.16 14.94
CA GLY A 159 -8.77 -12.92 13.62
C GLY A 159 -9.80 -12.93 12.50
N LEU A 160 -10.79 -13.84 12.55
CA LEU A 160 -11.88 -13.88 11.57
C LEU A 160 -12.74 -12.60 11.62
N LEU A 161 -13.13 -12.17 12.82
CA LEU A 161 -13.90 -10.93 13.01
C LEU A 161 -13.09 -9.72 12.54
N ARG A 162 -11.76 -9.73 12.77
CA ARG A 162 -10.85 -8.67 12.30
C ARG A 162 -10.73 -8.56 10.79
N VAL A 163 -10.94 -9.64 10.05
CA VAL A 163 -11.04 -9.56 8.58
C VAL A 163 -12.15 -8.59 8.19
N ILE A 164 -13.31 -8.69 8.82
CA ILE A 164 -14.46 -7.86 8.48
C ILE A 164 -14.33 -6.46 9.07
N ASP A 165 -14.15 -6.35 10.39
CA ASP A 165 -14.24 -5.07 11.10
C ASP A 165 -13.05 -4.13 10.85
N HIS A 166 -11.87 -4.69 10.54
CA HIS A 166 -10.64 -3.93 10.40
C HIS A 166 -10.21 -3.91 8.94
N PHE A 167 -9.95 -5.06 8.33
CA PHE A 167 -9.38 -5.08 6.99
C PHE A 167 -10.39 -4.68 5.91
N VAL A 168 -11.58 -5.28 5.88
CA VAL A 168 -12.59 -4.97 4.86
C VAL A 168 -13.13 -3.56 5.03
N ILE A 169 -13.48 -3.13 6.25
CA ILE A 169 -13.98 -1.77 6.48
C ILE A 169 -12.93 -0.73 6.12
N ASN A 170 -11.67 -0.86 6.55
CA ASN A 170 -10.64 0.13 6.20
C ASN A 170 -10.32 0.12 4.71
N ALA A 171 -10.35 -1.05 4.06
CA ALA A 171 -10.15 -1.14 2.62
C ALA A 171 -11.27 -0.41 1.85
N ILE A 172 -12.53 -0.54 2.28
CA ILE A 172 -13.67 0.15 1.66
C ILE A 172 -13.72 1.63 2.08
N ALA A 173 -13.20 2.01 3.25
CA ALA A 173 -13.17 3.41 3.68
C ALA A 173 -12.10 4.23 2.94
N SER A 174 -11.09 3.56 2.36
CA SER A 174 -10.05 4.20 1.56
C SER A 174 -10.62 4.76 0.27
N THR A 175 -10.54 6.09 0.10
CA THR A 175 -11.04 6.78 -1.09
C THR A 175 -10.42 6.22 -2.38
N SER A 176 -9.13 5.92 -2.39
CA SER A 176 -8.43 5.36 -3.55
C SER A 176 -8.95 3.96 -3.92
N HIS A 177 -9.24 3.11 -2.94
CA HIS A 177 -9.80 1.79 -3.20
C HIS A 177 -11.25 1.87 -3.69
N VAL A 178 -12.06 2.75 -3.12
CA VAL A 178 -13.44 2.99 -3.59
C VAL A 178 -13.45 3.50 -5.03
N GLN A 179 -12.54 4.41 -5.38
CA GLN A 179 -12.41 4.90 -6.75
C GLN A 179 -12.17 3.76 -7.73
N ILE A 180 -11.28 2.82 -7.41
CA ILE A 180 -11.01 1.64 -8.25
C ILE A 180 -12.25 0.75 -8.37
N ILE A 181 -12.96 0.50 -7.27
CA ILE A 181 -14.18 -0.33 -7.26
C ILE A 181 -15.27 0.31 -8.13
N VAL A 182 -15.55 1.60 -7.92
CA VAL A 182 -16.58 2.34 -8.67
C VAL A 182 -16.21 2.42 -10.15
N PHE A 183 -14.95 2.73 -10.47
CA PHE A 183 -14.45 2.76 -11.83
C PHE A 183 -14.65 1.39 -12.51
N SER A 184 -14.22 0.30 -11.87
CA SER A 184 -14.35 -1.05 -12.41
C SER A 184 -15.82 -1.46 -12.64
N LEU A 185 -16.71 -1.09 -11.73
CA LEU A 185 -18.15 -1.36 -11.83
C LEU A 185 -18.80 -0.57 -12.98
N LEU A 186 -18.54 0.73 -13.07
CA LEU A 186 -19.04 1.57 -14.16
C LEU A 186 -18.50 1.10 -15.51
N PHE A 187 -17.23 0.71 -15.55
CA PHE A 187 -16.59 0.19 -16.75
C PHE A 187 -17.23 -1.14 -17.19
N GLY A 188 -17.39 -2.09 -16.28
CA GLY A 188 -18.12 -3.34 -16.54
C GLY A 188 -19.55 -3.09 -17.02
N GLY A 189 -20.24 -2.10 -16.45
CA GLY A 189 -21.57 -1.66 -16.88
C GLY A 189 -21.58 -1.11 -18.31
N MET A 190 -20.67 -0.20 -18.64
CA MET A 190 -20.51 0.37 -19.99
C MET A 190 -20.25 -0.73 -21.02
N VAL A 191 -19.34 -1.66 -20.72
CA VAL A 191 -19.05 -2.82 -21.58
C VAL A 191 -20.28 -3.69 -21.78
N GLY A 192 -21.03 -3.94 -20.70
CA GLY A 192 -22.29 -4.67 -20.76
C GLY A 192 -23.29 -4.03 -21.72
N VAL A 193 -23.45 -2.70 -21.66
CA VAL A 193 -24.32 -1.92 -22.56
C VAL A 193 -23.84 -1.99 -24.01
N ILE A 194 -22.55 -1.77 -24.26
CA ILE A 194 -21.96 -1.87 -25.62
C ILE A 194 -22.17 -3.27 -26.20
N SER A 195 -21.95 -4.31 -25.39
CA SER A 195 -22.12 -5.69 -25.81
C SER A 195 -23.58 -5.99 -26.15
N LYS A 196 -24.54 -5.54 -25.31
CA LYS A 196 -25.97 -5.75 -25.52
C LYS A 196 -26.53 -4.98 -26.72
N ASN A 197 -25.97 -3.81 -27.02
CA ASN A 197 -26.30 -3.03 -28.23
C ASN A 197 -25.70 -3.61 -29.52
N GLY A 198 -25.01 -4.75 -29.46
CA GLY A 198 -24.40 -5.38 -30.63
C GLY A 198 -23.06 -4.77 -31.06
N GLY A 199 -22.45 -3.90 -30.26
CA GLY A 199 -21.11 -3.35 -30.53
C GLY A 199 -20.05 -4.44 -30.58
N SER A 200 -20.14 -5.44 -29.70
CA SER A 200 -19.28 -6.63 -29.71
C SER A 200 -19.43 -7.46 -31.00
N LEU A 201 -20.65 -7.61 -31.53
CA LEU A 201 -20.91 -8.26 -32.82
C LEU A 201 -20.35 -7.45 -34.00
N GLY A 202 -20.46 -6.12 -33.95
CA GLY A 202 -19.86 -5.23 -34.94
C GLY A 202 -18.34 -5.38 -35.02
N ILE A 203 -17.67 -5.38 -33.86
CA ILE A 203 -16.22 -5.62 -33.76
C ILE A 203 -15.89 -7.03 -34.25
N ALA A 204 -16.66 -8.05 -33.88
CA ALA A 204 -16.46 -9.41 -34.35
C ALA A 204 -16.53 -9.51 -35.88
N ASN A 205 -17.50 -8.84 -36.52
CA ASN A 205 -17.65 -8.82 -37.97
C ASN A 205 -16.45 -8.16 -38.68
N LEU A 206 -15.85 -7.14 -38.08
CA LEU A 206 -14.61 -6.55 -38.59
C LEU A 206 -13.45 -7.54 -38.46
N VAL A 207 -13.30 -8.18 -37.31
CA VAL A 207 -12.21 -9.12 -37.04
C VAL A 207 -12.29 -10.37 -37.92
N ILE A 208 -13.49 -10.91 -38.16
CA ILE A 208 -13.70 -12.11 -39.01
C ILE A 208 -13.14 -11.91 -40.44
N LYS A 209 -13.18 -10.69 -40.98
CA LYS A 209 -12.60 -10.39 -42.30
C LYS A 209 -11.09 -10.63 -42.36
N PHE A 210 -10.40 -10.45 -41.24
CA PHE A 210 -8.96 -10.64 -41.11
C PHE A 210 -8.59 -12.03 -40.57
N ALA A 211 -9.40 -12.61 -39.68
CA ALA A 211 -9.17 -13.89 -39.01
C ALA A 211 -9.54 -15.10 -39.90
N LYS A 212 -8.88 -15.25 -41.05
CA LYS A 212 -9.18 -16.31 -42.03
C LYS A 212 -8.49 -17.66 -41.78
N ASN A 213 -7.45 -17.67 -40.96
CA ASN A 213 -6.65 -18.87 -40.66
C ASN A 213 -6.14 -18.80 -39.21
N PRO A 214 -5.64 -19.91 -38.63
CA PRO A 214 -5.26 -19.95 -37.22
C PRO A 214 -4.24 -18.87 -36.81
N LYS A 215 -3.25 -18.59 -37.68
CA LYS A 215 -2.23 -17.55 -37.42
C LYS A 215 -2.84 -16.16 -37.41
N ARG A 216 -3.66 -15.84 -38.42
CA ARG A 216 -4.35 -14.55 -38.53
C ARG A 216 -5.37 -14.36 -37.41
N GLY A 217 -6.06 -15.43 -36.99
CA GLY A 217 -6.94 -15.41 -35.82
C GLY A 217 -6.20 -15.01 -34.55
N GLN A 218 -5.06 -15.66 -34.27
CA GLN A 218 -4.19 -15.32 -33.12
C GLN A 218 -3.65 -13.89 -33.19
N LEU A 219 -3.21 -13.44 -34.37
CA LEU A 219 -2.75 -12.06 -34.58
C LEU A 219 -3.88 -11.04 -34.40
N SER A 220 -5.09 -11.35 -34.85
CA SER A 220 -6.26 -10.48 -34.63
C SER A 220 -6.67 -10.46 -33.16
N THR A 221 -6.59 -11.59 -32.45
CA THR A 221 -6.78 -11.62 -30.99
C THR A 221 -5.75 -10.73 -30.32
N TRP A 222 -4.47 -10.89 -30.63
CA TRP A 222 -3.42 -10.04 -30.07
C TRP A 222 -3.65 -8.57 -30.41
N GLY A 223 -3.88 -8.22 -31.68
CA GLY A 223 -4.10 -6.84 -32.12
C GLY A 223 -5.32 -6.16 -31.48
N LEU A 224 -6.33 -6.92 -31.09
CA LEU A 224 -7.51 -6.39 -30.39
C LEU A 224 -7.16 -5.87 -28.98
N SER A 225 -6.01 -6.24 -28.39
CA SER A 225 -5.59 -5.65 -27.11
C SER A 225 -5.37 -4.15 -27.22
N PHE A 226 -4.85 -3.66 -28.36
CA PHE A 226 -4.64 -2.24 -28.62
C PHE A 226 -5.94 -1.44 -28.77
N LEU A 227 -7.07 -2.11 -29.00
CA LEU A 227 -8.37 -1.45 -29.01
C LEU A 227 -8.90 -1.23 -27.58
N PHE A 228 -8.58 -2.15 -26.66
CA PHE A 228 -9.02 -2.12 -25.28
C PHE A 228 -7.87 -1.79 -24.32
N PHE A 229 -7.01 -0.84 -24.72
CA PHE A 229 -5.75 -0.52 -24.04
C PHE A 229 -5.91 0.17 -22.66
N PHE A 230 -7.10 0.69 -22.38
CA PHE A 230 -7.37 1.53 -21.22
C PHE A 230 -7.47 0.75 -19.90
N ASP A 231 -7.78 -0.55 -19.93
CA ASP A 231 -7.97 -1.40 -18.73
C ASP A 231 -7.72 -2.87 -19.08
N ASP A 232 -6.93 -3.56 -18.27
CA ASP A 232 -6.53 -4.94 -18.51
C ASP A 232 -7.68 -5.95 -18.27
N TYR A 233 -8.50 -5.78 -17.23
CA TYR A 233 -9.65 -6.65 -16.95
C TYR A 233 -10.69 -6.63 -18.07
N ALA A 234 -11.06 -5.43 -18.52
CA ALA A 234 -11.93 -5.22 -19.66
C ALA A 234 -11.37 -5.85 -20.93
N ASN A 235 -10.07 -5.66 -21.16
CA ASN A 235 -9.38 -6.21 -22.31
C ASN A 235 -9.47 -7.73 -22.31
N VAL A 236 -9.25 -8.40 -21.18
CA VAL A 236 -9.41 -9.86 -21.04
C VAL A 236 -10.86 -10.28 -21.28
N LEU A 237 -11.82 -9.64 -20.60
CA LEU A 237 -13.22 -10.03 -20.62
C LEU A 237 -13.85 -9.89 -22.01
N ILE A 238 -13.66 -8.74 -22.66
CA ILE A 238 -14.28 -8.45 -23.96
C ILE A 238 -13.63 -9.30 -25.04
N ARG A 239 -12.30 -9.26 -25.14
CA ARG A 239 -11.56 -9.97 -26.18
C ARG A 239 -11.69 -11.47 -26.03
N GLY A 240 -11.65 -11.99 -24.81
CA GLY A 240 -11.85 -13.40 -24.52
C GLY A 240 -13.21 -13.88 -25.01
N ASN A 241 -14.30 -13.19 -24.65
CA ASN A 241 -15.65 -13.54 -25.09
C ASN A 241 -15.86 -13.36 -26.60
N LEU A 242 -15.32 -12.29 -27.18
CA LEU A 242 -15.44 -11.98 -28.61
C LEU A 242 -14.67 -12.97 -29.50
N MET A 243 -13.43 -13.30 -29.12
CA MET A 243 -12.57 -14.16 -29.92
C MET A 243 -12.82 -15.64 -29.72
N ARG A 244 -13.44 -16.06 -28.61
CA ARG A 244 -13.76 -17.47 -28.35
C ARG A 244 -14.45 -18.17 -29.52
N PRO A 245 -15.62 -17.72 -30.03
CA PRO A 245 -16.28 -18.40 -31.14
C PRO A 245 -15.50 -18.32 -32.47
N ILE A 246 -14.66 -17.29 -32.65
CA ILE A 246 -13.85 -17.11 -33.86
C ILE A 246 -12.67 -18.08 -33.85
N THR A 247 -11.96 -18.16 -32.73
CA THR A 247 -10.79 -19.03 -32.55
C THR A 247 -11.16 -20.51 -32.48
N ASP A 248 -12.31 -20.84 -31.90
CA ASP A 248 -12.88 -22.20 -31.93
C ASP A 248 -13.09 -22.68 -33.38
N LYS A 249 -13.62 -21.82 -34.28
CA LYS A 249 -13.77 -22.14 -35.72
C LYS A 249 -12.45 -22.27 -36.47
N LEU A 250 -11.40 -21.61 -35.97
CA LEU A 250 -10.06 -21.66 -36.54
C LEU A 250 -9.18 -22.75 -35.90
N LEU A 251 -9.75 -23.64 -35.07
CA LEU A 251 -9.03 -24.72 -34.41
C LEU A 251 -7.84 -24.24 -33.56
N VAL A 252 -7.99 -23.09 -32.89
CA VAL A 252 -7.03 -22.59 -31.90
C VAL A 252 -7.50 -23.03 -30.52
N SER A 253 -6.61 -23.61 -29.70
CA SER A 253 -6.99 -24.12 -28.40
C SER A 253 -7.39 -23.01 -27.42
N ARG A 254 -8.26 -23.34 -26.46
CA ARG A 254 -8.78 -22.36 -25.48
C ARG A 254 -7.69 -21.85 -24.56
N GLU A 255 -6.71 -22.71 -24.24
CA GLU A 255 -5.54 -22.40 -23.41
C GLU A 255 -4.61 -21.42 -24.14
N LYS A 256 -4.47 -21.59 -25.45
CA LYS A 256 -3.69 -20.65 -26.27
C LYS A 256 -4.41 -19.31 -26.43
N LEU A 257 -5.73 -19.32 -26.59
CA LEU A 257 -6.53 -18.10 -26.57
C LEU A 257 -6.37 -17.38 -25.23
N SER A 258 -6.52 -18.09 -24.10
CA SER A 258 -6.39 -17.47 -22.77
C SER A 258 -4.99 -16.88 -22.57
N PHE A 259 -3.94 -17.56 -23.02
CA PHE A 259 -2.58 -17.03 -22.96
C PHE A 259 -2.41 -15.74 -23.80
N ILE A 260 -2.87 -15.70 -25.05
CA ILE A 260 -2.75 -14.50 -25.90
C ILE A 260 -3.56 -13.33 -25.33
N VAL A 261 -4.74 -13.65 -24.78
CA VAL A 261 -5.59 -12.65 -24.13
C VAL A 261 -4.87 -12.11 -22.89
N ASP A 262 -4.49 -12.96 -21.96
CA ASP A 262 -3.82 -12.54 -20.73
C ASP A 262 -2.52 -11.76 -21.00
N ALA A 263 -1.62 -12.31 -21.80
CA ALA A 263 -0.34 -11.69 -22.14
C ALA A 263 -0.51 -10.31 -22.82
N GLY A 264 -1.55 -10.15 -23.65
CA GLY A 264 -1.82 -8.88 -24.32
C GLY A 264 -2.49 -7.84 -23.44
N ALA A 265 -3.22 -8.25 -22.39
CA ALA A 265 -3.96 -7.31 -21.54
C ALA A 265 -3.01 -6.49 -20.67
N ALA A 266 -2.20 -7.16 -19.84
CA ALA A 266 -1.24 -6.49 -18.96
C ALA A 266 -0.21 -5.67 -19.76
N THR A 267 0.38 -6.27 -20.81
CA THR A 267 1.42 -5.59 -21.61
C THR A 267 0.90 -4.31 -22.28
N VAL A 268 -0.28 -4.33 -22.88
CA VAL A 268 -0.82 -3.15 -23.55
C VAL A 268 -1.28 -2.10 -22.55
N ALA A 269 -1.89 -2.50 -21.43
CA ALA A 269 -2.29 -1.58 -20.39
C ALA A 269 -1.07 -0.85 -19.77
N SER A 270 0.07 -1.52 -19.58
CA SER A 270 1.28 -0.88 -19.07
C SER A 270 1.98 0.06 -20.06
N ILE A 271 1.86 -0.16 -21.38
CA ILE A 271 2.59 0.67 -22.36
C ILE A 271 1.81 1.94 -22.75
N PHE A 272 0.48 1.90 -22.69
CA PHE A 272 -0.34 3.02 -23.16
C PHE A 272 -0.42 4.15 -22.14
N ILE A 273 -0.29 5.39 -22.64
CA ILE A 273 -0.28 6.63 -21.83
C ILE A 273 -1.56 6.81 -21.01
N ILE A 274 -2.71 6.37 -21.55
CA ILE A 274 -4.01 6.50 -20.89
C ILE A 274 -4.49 5.08 -20.57
N SER A 275 -4.13 4.59 -19.39
CA SER A 275 -4.52 3.26 -18.89
C SER A 275 -4.75 3.27 -17.38
N THR A 276 -5.24 2.15 -16.83
CA THR A 276 -5.36 1.96 -15.39
C THR A 276 -4.01 1.80 -14.67
N TRP A 277 -2.94 1.44 -15.38
CA TRP A 277 -1.63 1.16 -14.79
C TRP A 277 -0.74 2.40 -14.67
N ILE A 278 -0.92 3.42 -15.53
CA ILE A 278 -0.03 4.58 -15.58
C ILE A 278 0.07 5.32 -14.24
N GLY A 279 -1.04 5.48 -13.51
CA GLY A 279 -1.05 6.16 -12.21
C GLY A 279 -0.24 5.40 -11.15
N TYR A 280 -0.32 4.08 -11.17
CA TYR A 280 0.47 3.23 -10.28
C TYR A 280 1.96 3.27 -10.65
N GLU A 281 2.29 3.16 -11.93
CA GLU A 281 3.68 3.19 -12.42
C GLU A 281 4.35 4.53 -12.12
N VAL A 282 3.68 5.65 -12.38
CA VAL A 282 4.17 7.00 -12.04
C VAL A 282 4.36 7.14 -10.53
N GLY A 283 3.41 6.64 -9.73
CA GLY A 283 3.53 6.66 -8.27
C GLY A 283 4.71 5.83 -7.76
N LEU A 284 5.00 4.69 -8.37
CA LEU A 284 6.19 3.88 -8.05
C LEU A 284 7.48 4.60 -8.44
N ILE A 285 7.52 5.24 -9.60
CA ILE A 285 8.68 6.03 -10.04
C ILE A 285 8.91 7.19 -9.07
N GLU A 286 7.86 7.90 -8.67
CA GLU A 286 7.94 8.98 -7.68
C GLU A 286 8.50 8.47 -6.34
N GLN A 287 8.01 7.33 -5.85
CA GLN A 287 8.54 6.70 -4.63
C GLN A 287 10.02 6.34 -4.77
N GLY A 288 10.42 5.75 -5.90
CA GLY A 288 11.81 5.44 -6.21
C GLY A 288 12.70 6.68 -6.25
N LEU A 289 12.24 7.75 -6.88
CA LEU A 289 12.94 9.04 -6.95
C LEU A 289 13.10 9.68 -5.56
N LYS A 290 12.05 9.66 -4.75
CA LYS A 290 12.11 10.14 -3.36
C LYS A 290 13.10 9.33 -2.52
N SER A 291 13.19 8.01 -2.75
CA SER A 291 14.14 7.16 -2.02
C SER A 291 15.61 7.51 -2.26
N ILE A 292 15.94 8.12 -3.41
CA ILE A 292 17.30 8.57 -3.74
C ILE A 292 17.51 10.08 -3.46
N GLY A 293 16.56 10.73 -2.79
CA GLY A 293 16.65 12.13 -2.38
C GLY A 293 16.19 13.15 -3.43
N TYR A 294 15.47 12.73 -4.48
CA TYR A 294 14.85 13.67 -5.42
C TYR A 294 13.65 14.35 -4.74
N GLN A 295 13.69 15.68 -4.64
CA GLN A 295 12.65 16.51 -4.00
C GLN A 295 12.00 17.42 -5.05
N GLU A 296 11.01 16.90 -5.78
CA GLU A 296 9.93 17.69 -6.40
C GLU A 296 8.60 16.97 -6.20
#